data_AF-A0A6I5NSG6-F1
#
_entry.id   AF-A0A6I5NSG6-F1
#
_cell.length_a   1.000
_cell.length_b   1.000
_cell.length_c   1.000
_cell.angle_alpha   90.00
_cell.angle_beta   90.00
_cell.angle_gamma   90.00
#
_symmetry.space_group_name_H-M   'P 1'
#
loop_
_entity.id
_entity.type
_entity.pdbx_description
1 polymer ?
#
loop_
_entity_poly.entity_id
_entity_poly.type
_entity_poly.pdbx_seq_one_letter_code
_entity_poly.pdbx_strand_id
1 'polypeptide(L)'
;MDPEEVLLSIENRFLKRKLNPAERIVLGQTWNKQTYEQMARHSGYGDAHLKDTGYKLWREISQVLGQRVTKKSLLFVLKEHLRQAAAETDNATNVWQSKGVAPVEPPLAQVPYPSGPLSPDSPLYVDRPPNEDIARREIQRPGGFLRIKAPRKMGKTSLVFRLMQTAQVQEYKTAHLDLQTIDEAIFVNTETFLKWFCLRVSQELGIAPELDKYWDSSMGYKVSSELYFQECILGQSHRPIVLFISAAEELIQHSQIAQDFFPLLRYWHEKARWSPIWQTLRVVITHATEVYVPLKIHQSPFNVGQAIKLSGFTVAQVAKLATHYGLKTVDSILAQKIIEMLGGHPYLVNVFLYHLVTKSTQPDVLFEAAATPSGIYGAHLRDYLAILKQAPDLAQAMHQIVSNPTGVELDAVTMYRLESLGLIQISGYRAMPGCEVYRLYFQKQLSLK
;
A
#
# COMPACT_ATOMS: atom_id res chain seq x y z
N MET A 1 2.65 -12.93 7.12
CA MET A 1 2.81 -14.34 7.47
C MET A 1 3.64 -14.99 6.39
N ASP A 2 4.84 -15.37 6.77
CA ASP A 2 5.74 -16.21 6.00
C ASP A 2 5.14 -17.63 5.90
N PRO A 3 5.19 -18.33 4.74
CA PRO A 3 4.84 -19.75 4.66
C PRO A 3 5.46 -20.62 5.78
N GLU A 4 6.67 -20.31 6.24
CA GLU A 4 7.29 -21.03 7.36
C GLU A 4 6.62 -20.75 8.71
N GLU A 5 6.19 -19.52 8.95
CA GLU A 5 5.46 -19.12 10.17
C GLU A 5 4.07 -19.78 10.24
N VAL A 6 3.42 -19.97 9.08
CA VAL A 6 2.15 -20.68 8.95
C VAL A 6 2.34 -22.18 9.22
N LEU A 7 3.40 -22.77 8.65
CA LEU A 7 3.77 -24.17 8.90
C LEU A 7 4.00 -24.40 10.40
N LEU A 8 4.76 -23.53 11.05
CA LEU A 8 5.01 -23.60 12.49
C LEU A 8 3.73 -23.39 13.31
N SER A 9 2.85 -22.48 12.89
CA SER A 9 1.56 -22.26 13.56
C SER A 9 0.65 -23.48 13.44
N ILE A 10 0.59 -24.13 12.27
CA ILE A 10 -0.21 -25.33 12.06
C ILE A 10 0.36 -26.53 12.79
N GLU A 11 1.68 -26.73 12.77
CA GLU A 11 2.33 -27.85 13.46
C GLU A 11 2.25 -27.71 14.98
N ASN A 12 2.52 -26.52 15.53
CA ASN A 12 2.70 -26.35 16.97
C ASN A 12 1.43 -25.85 17.69
N ARG A 13 0.59 -25.04 17.03
CA ARG A 13 -0.57 -24.41 17.66
C ARG A 13 -1.86 -25.15 17.40
N PHE A 14 -2.09 -25.55 16.15
CA PHE A 14 -3.37 -26.13 15.74
C PHE A 14 -3.34 -27.67 15.80
N LEU A 15 -2.51 -28.33 15.00
CA LEU A 15 -2.51 -29.79 14.90
C LEU A 15 -1.69 -30.48 16.00
N LYS A 16 -0.78 -29.76 16.67
CA LYS A 16 0.14 -30.28 17.69
C LYS A 16 0.92 -31.54 17.24
N ARG A 17 1.20 -31.64 15.92
CA ARG A 17 1.98 -32.70 15.29
C ARG A 17 2.78 -32.14 14.12
N LYS A 18 3.89 -32.79 13.77
CA LYS A 18 4.65 -32.45 12.57
C LYS A 18 3.88 -32.91 11.32
N LEU A 19 3.88 -32.06 10.29
CA LEU A 19 3.35 -32.38 8.98
C LEU A 19 4.35 -33.24 8.21
N ASN A 20 3.85 -34.23 7.46
CA ASN A 20 4.70 -35.03 6.58
C ASN A 20 5.12 -34.21 5.32
N PRO A 21 6.10 -34.68 4.53
CA PRO A 21 6.61 -33.91 3.40
C PRO A 21 5.53 -33.52 2.36
N ALA A 22 4.57 -34.41 2.08
CA ALA A 22 3.47 -34.13 1.15
C ALA A 22 2.50 -33.08 1.71
N GLU A 23 2.17 -33.16 3.01
CA GLU A 23 1.34 -32.16 3.70
C GLU A 23 2.03 -30.79 3.73
N ARG A 24 3.34 -30.73 4.00
CA ARG A 24 4.13 -29.48 3.98
C ARG A 24 4.15 -28.84 2.60
N ILE A 25 4.29 -29.65 1.55
CA ILE A 25 4.24 -29.16 0.16
C ILE A 25 2.86 -28.62 -0.18
N VAL A 26 1.79 -29.38 0.14
CA VAL A 26 0.42 -28.93 -0.10
C VAL A 26 0.13 -27.62 0.64
N LEU A 27 0.54 -27.52 1.90
CA LEU A 27 0.29 -26.35 2.72
C LEU A 27 1.12 -25.14 2.26
N GLY A 28 2.42 -25.32 2.07
CA GLY A 28 3.35 -24.27 1.64
C GLY A 28 3.00 -23.73 0.26
N GLN A 29 2.69 -24.60 -0.70
CA GLN A 29 2.38 -24.18 -2.07
C GLN A 29 0.95 -23.66 -2.24
N THR A 30 0.05 -23.94 -1.28
CA THR A 30 -1.26 -23.30 -1.24
C THR A 30 -1.13 -21.78 -1.03
N TRP A 31 -0.09 -21.33 -0.33
CA TRP A 31 0.21 -19.91 -0.15
C TRP A 31 0.59 -19.22 -1.47
N ASN A 32 1.25 -19.94 -2.37
CA ASN A 32 1.66 -19.47 -3.70
C ASN A 32 0.55 -19.60 -4.77
N LYS A 33 -0.70 -19.86 -4.36
CA LYS A 33 -1.88 -20.05 -5.25
C LYS A 33 -1.71 -21.19 -6.28
N GLN A 34 -0.79 -22.13 -6.08
CA GLN A 34 -0.56 -23.21 -7.03
C GLN A 34 -1.71 -24.22 -7.05
N THR A 35 -1.99 -24.84 -8.20
CA THR A 35 -2.91 -25.99 -8.31
C THR A 35 -2.21 -27.29 -7.85
N TYR A 36 -2.97 -28.35 -7.53
CA TYR A 36 -2.34 -29.64 -7.18
C TYR A 36 -1.51 -30.20 -8.34
N GLU A 37 -1.95 -29.97 -9.57
CA GLU A 37 -1.20 -30.32 -10.78
C GLU A 37 0.15 -29.59 -10.86
N GLN A 38 0.18 -28.29 -10.53
CA GLN A 38 1.42 -27.50 -10.50
C GLN A 38 2.35 -27.95 -9.36
N MET A 39 1.80 -28.35 -8.21
CA MET A 39 2.57 -28.91 -7.09
C MET A 39 3.18 -30.26 -7.46
N ALA A 40 2.45 -31.11 -8.18
CA ALA A 40 2.91 -32.44 -8.59
C ALA A 40 4.14 -32.38 -9.51
N ARG A 41 4.19 -31.39 -10.42
CA ARG A 41 5.29 -31.20 -11.39
C ARG A 41 6.67 -30.96 -10.75
N HIS A 42 6.72 -30.53 -9.48
CA HIS A 42 7.96 -30.10 -8.81
C HIS A 42 8.23 -30.81 -7.48
N SER A 43 7.40 -31.77 -7.08
CA SER A 43 7.43 -32.38 -5.73
C SER A 43 7.73 -33.88 -5.69
N GLY A 44 7.75 -34.56 -6.85
CA GLY A 44 7.91 -36.02 -6.93
C GLY A 44 6.66 -36.83 -6.53
N TYR A 45 5.55 -36.16 -6.18
CA TYR A 45 4.27 -36.79 -5.85
C TYR A 45 3.25 -36.64 -7.00
N GLY A 46 2.41 -37.65 -7.20
CA GLY A 46 1.33 -37.59 -8.20
C GLY A 46 0.19 -36.66 -7.79
N ASP A 47 -0.46 -36.01 -8.77
CA ASP A 47 -1.57 -35.06 -8.56
C ASP A 47 -2.71 -35.67 -7.70
N ALA A 48 -3.10 -36.92 -7.99
CA ALA A 48 -4.11 -37.64 -7.21
C ALA A 48 -3.73 -37.80 -5.73
N HIS A 49 -2.44 -38.05 -5.44
CA HIS A 49 -1.94 -38.21 -4.08
C HIS A 49 -1.89 -36.88 -3.32
N LEU A 50 -1.50 -35.78 -3.97
CA LEU A 50 -1.51 -34.45 -3.36
C LEU A 50 -2.93 -33.93 -3.11
N LYS A 51 -3.88 -34.28 -4.00
CA LYS A 51 -5.29 -33.92 -3.84
C LYS A 51 -5.94 -34.66 -2.66
N ASP A 52 -5.67 -35.95 -2.50
CA ASP A 52 -6.11 -36.74 -1.34
C ASP A 52 -5.46 -36.25 -0.03
N THR A 53 -4.15 -36.01 -0.06
CA THR A 53 -3.40 -35.44 1.07
C THR A 53 -3.98 -34.08 1.50
N GLY A 54 -4.25 -33.19 0.54
CA GLY A 54 -4.87 -31.90 0.80
C GLY A 54 -6.27 -32.04 1.38
N TYR A 55 -7.12 -32.91 0.82
CA TYR A 55 -8.47 -33.15 1.35
C TYR A 55 -8.45 -33.60 2.82
N LYS A 56 -7.58 -34.54 3.17
CA LYS A 56 -7.41 -35.02 4.56
C LYS A 56 -6.93 -33.90 5.48
N LEU A 57 -5.92 -33.13 5.04
CA LEU A 57 -5.35 -32.03 5.81
C LEU A 57 -6.39 -30.92 6.09
N TRP A 58 -7.18 -30.52 5.09
CA TRP A 58 -8.22 -29.50 5.28
C TRP A 58 -9.31 -29.97 6.23
N ARG A 59 -9.68 -31.25 6.17
CA ARG A 59 -10.68 -31.82 7.08
C ARG A 59 -10.19 -31.83 8.52
N GLU A 60 -8.93 -32.20 8.75
CA GLU A 60 -8.32 -32.21 10.08
C GLU A 60 -8.23 -30.79 10.66
N ILE A 61 -7.75 -29.83 9.87
CA ILE A 61 -7.70 -28.42 10.30
C ILE A 61 -9.12 -27.88 10.57
N SER A 62 -10.11 -28.26 9.76
CA SER A 62 -11.51 -27.87 9.99
C SER A 62 -12.06 -28.40 11.32
N GLN A 63 -11.71 -29.63 11.69
CA GLN A 63 -12.12 -30.24 12.95
C GLN A 63 -11.48 -29.54 14.15
N VAL A 64 -10.19 -29.24 14.06
CA VAL A 64 -9.47 -28.54 15.14
C VAL A 64 -9.97 -27.11 15.35
N LEU A 65 -10.29 -26.40 14.27
CA LEU A 65 -10.73 -25.02 14.33
C LEU A 65 -12.24 -24.86 14.56
N GLY A 66 -13.01 -25.94 14.50
CA GLY A 66 -14.48 -25.89 14.62
C GLY A 66 -15.18 -25.15 13.48
N GLN A 67 -14.48 -24.83 12.38
CA GLN A 67 -15.03 -24.14 11.22
C GLN A 67 -14.51 -24.73 9.91
N ARG A 68 -15.30 -24.62 8.83
CA ARG A 68 -14.98 -25.26 7.54
C ARG A 68 -13.78 -24.60 6.85
N VAL A 69 -12.68 -25.34 6.77
CA VAL A 69 -11.46 -24.95 6.05
C VAL A 69 -11.35 -25.67 4.72
N THR A 70 -10.99 -24.93 3.69
CA THR A 70 -10.67 -25.41 2.35
C THR A 70 -9.36 -24.80 1.90
N LYS A 71 -8.74 -25.35 0.84
CA LYS A 71 -7.54 -24.76 0.23
C LYS A 71 -7.65 -23.25 -0.03
N LYS A 72 -8.83 -22.76 -0.42
CA LYS A 72 -9.09 -21.34 -0.72
C LYS A 72 -9.34 -20.49 0.53
N SER A 73 -9.89 -21.08 1.60
CA SER A 73 -10.25 -20.36 2.83
C SER A 73 -9.20 -20.44 3.95
N LEU A 74 -8.22 -21.34 3.85
CA LEU A 74 -7.16 -21.56 4.84
C LEU A 74 -6.48 -20.24 5.28
N LEU A 75 -6.09 -19.42 4.31
CA LEU A 75 -5.38 -18.16 4.56
C LEU A 75 -6.20 -17.16 5.38
N PHE A 76 -7.51 -17.14 5.15
CA PHE A 76 -8.44 -16.24 5.82
C PHE A 76 -8.70 -16.73 7.25
N VAL A 77 -9.05 -18.01 7.38
CA VAL A 77 -9.39 -18.65 8.65
C VAL A 77 -8.21 -18.62 9.65
N LEU A 78 -6.97 -18.87 9.18
CA LEU A 78 -5.80 -18.81 10.05
C LEU A 78 -5.50 -17.39 10.52
N LYS A 79 -5.66 -16.37 9.66
CA LYS A 79 -5.47 -14.96 10.07
C LYS A 79 -6.47 -14.54 11.13
N GLU A 80 -7.71 -15.02 11.05
CA GLU A 80 -8.75 -14.72 12.02
C GLU A 80 -8.45 -15.37 13.38
N HIS A 81 -8.09 -16.66 13.41
CA HIS A 81 -7.77 -17.35 14.66
C HIS A 81 -6.48 -16.86 15.32
N LEU A 82 -5.45 -16.50 14.53
CA LEU A 82 -4.22 -15.93 15.10
C LEU A 82 -4.46 -14.54 15.71
N ARG A 83 -5.44 -13.77 15.19
CA ARG A 83 -5.88 -12.50 15.79
C ARG A 83 -6.67 -12.72 17.08
N GLN A 84 -7.61 -13.65 17.09
CA GLN A 84 -8.41 -13.97 18.29
C GLN A 84 -7.51 -14.46 19.44
N ALA A 85 -6.54 -15.32 19.12
CA ALA A 85 -5.66 -15.87 20.13
C ALA A 85 -4.55 -14.89 20.58
N ALA A 86 -4.33 -13.78 19.87
CA ALA A 86 -3.57 -12.64 20.39
C ALA A 86 -4.42 -11.82 21.38
N ALA A 87 -5.71 -11.61 21.07
CA ALA A 87 -6.65 -10.90 21.94
C ALA A 87 -6.96 -11.64 23.26
N GLU A 88 -6.91 -12.98 23.28
CA GLU A 88 -7.07 -13.77 24.52
C GLU A 88 -5.86 -13.68 25.45
N THR A 89 -4.67 -13.35 24.93
CA THR A 89 -3.46 -13.20 25.75
C THR A 89 -3.41 -11.85 26.46
N ASP A 90 -4.12 -10.83 25.95
CA ASP A 90 -4.19 -9.47 26.53
C ASP A 90 -5.15 -9.35 27.71
N ASN A 91 -6.02 -10.33 27.96
CA ASN A 91 -7.02 -10.27 29.04
C ASN A 91 -6.51 -10.67 30.44
N ALA A 92 -5.22 -11.03 30.59
CA ALA A 92 -4.67 -11.49 31.87
C ALA A 92 -3.80 -10.46 32.63
N THR A 93 -3.61 -9.24 32.13
CA THR A 93 -2.78 -8.23 32.82
C THR A 93 -3.40 -6.84 32.78
N ASN A 94 -4.52 -6.68 33.51
CA ASN A 94 -5.02 -5.38 33.93
C ASN A 94 -4.54 -5.04 35.33
N VAL A 95 -3.33 -4.48 35.45
CA VAL A 95 -2.94 -3.58 36.54
C VAL A 95 -1.98 -2.53 35.96
N TRP A 96 -2.52 -1.44 35.41
CA TRP A 96 -1.71 -0.27 35.03
C TRP A 96 -1.56 0.64 36.24
N GLN A 97 -0.55 0.37 37.07
CA GLN A 97 0.01 1.40 37.95
C GLN A 97 1.13 2.13 37.22
N SER A 98 0.94 3.43 37.11
CA SER A 98 1.90 4.42 36.61
C SER A 98 3.20 4.40 37.41
N LYS A 99 4.28 3.90 36.81
CA LYS A 99 5.65 4.35 37.10
C LYS A 99 6.41 4.47 35.79
N GLY A 100 7.04 5.63 35.61
CA GLY A 100 7.85 5.92 34.43
C GLY A 100 8.92 4.85 34.23
N VAL A 101 8.90 4.25 33.05
CA VAL A 101 9.96 3.38 32.56
C VAL A 101 10.63 4.13 31.41
N ALA A 102 11.93 4.34 31.53
CA ALA A 102 12.77 4.88 30.47
C ALA A 102 12.62 4.03 29.19
N PRO A 103 12.92 4.58 27.99
CA PRO A 103 12.76 3.82 26.76
C PRO A 103 13.69 2.61 26.80
N VAL A 104 13.12 1.41 26.89
CA VAL A 104 13.86 0.16 26.70
C VAL A 104 14.13 0.09 25.20
N GLU A 105 15.41 0.22 24.82
CA GLU A 105 15.87 0.02 23.45
C GLU A 105 15.40 -1.38 22.98
N PRO A 106 14.62 -1.48 21.88
CA PRO A 106 14.25 -2.78 21.36
C PRO A 106 15.53 -3.49 20.89
N PRO A 107 15.75 -4.76 21.25
CA PRO A 107 16.91 -5.49 20.76
C PRO A 107 16.90 -5.52 19.22
N LEU A 108 18.05 -5.23 18.62
CA LEU A 108 18.34 -5.17 17.18
C LEU A 108 17.84 -6.37 16.34
N ALA A 109 17.42 -7.46 16.99
CA ALA A 109 17.01 -8.73 16.38
C ALA A 109 15.58 -8.77 15.81
N GLN A 110 14.79 -7.68 15.89
CA GLN A 110 13.36 -7.70 15.47
C GLN A 110 12.95 -6.61 14.47
N VAL A 111 13.88 -5.87 13.85
CA VAL A 111 13.52 -4.87 12.84
C VAL A 111 13.03 -5.57 11.57
N PRO A 112 11.76 -5.41 11.14
CA PRO A 112 11.26 -6.06 9.94
C PRO A 112 11.88 -5.45 8.68
N TYR A 113 12.12 -6.27 7.66
CA TYR A 113 12.60 -5.77 6.37
C TYR A 113 11.55 -4.81 5.77
N PRO A 114 11.95 -3.63 5.24
CA PRO A 114 11.03 -2.59 4.75
C PRO A 114 10.40 -2.94 3.40
N SER A 115 9.55 -3.97 3.40
CA SER A 115 8.86 -4.53 2.23
C SER A 115 7.40 -4.11 2.08
N GLY A 116 6.81 -3.51 3.13
CA GLY A 116 5.38 -3.24 3.17
C GLY A 116 5.03 -1.95 3.90
N PRO A 117 3.72 -1.60 3.92
CA PRO A 117 3.24 -0.47 4.70
C PRO A 117 3.47 -0.68 6.19
N LEU A 118 3.72 0.41 6.91
CA LEU A 118 3.93 0.40 8.35
C LEU A 118 2.58 0.41 9.07
N SER A 119 2.42 -0.48 10.06
CA SER A 119 1.26 -0.49 10.95
C SER A 119 1.09 0.85 11.67
N PRO A 120 -0.12 1.18 12.17
CA PRO A 120 -0.37 2.46 12.85
C PRO A 120 0.55 2.70 14.06
N ASP A 121 0.87 1.64 14.80
CA ASP A 121 1.70 1.61 16.01
C ASP A 121 3.21 1.45 15.73
N SER A 122 3.60 1.29 14.47
CA SER A 122 5.00 1.08 14.12
C SER A 122 5.86 2.28 14.54
N PRO A 123 6.95 2.05 15.33
CA PRO A 123 7.84 3.12 15.74
C PRO A 123 8.65 3.67 14.56
N LEU A 124 8.73 2.94 13.43
CA LEU A 124 9.52 3.35 12.26
C LEU A 124 8.83 4.41 11.39
N TYR A 125 7.65 4.90 11.79
CA TYR A 125 7.00 5.98 11.08
C TYR A 125 7.45 7.35 11.57
N VAL A 126 7.72 8.23 10.62
CA VAL A 126 8.05 9.62 10.89
C VAL A 126 7.03 10.52 10.19
N ASP A 127 6.32 11.32 10.98
CA ASP A 127 5.33 12.27 10.47
C ASP A 127 5.96 13.29 9.51
N ARG A 128 5.16 13.68 8.51
CA ARG A 128 5.52 14.67 7.49
C ARG A 128 4.57 15.88 7.50
N PRO A 129 4.69 16.76 8.50
CA PRO A 129 3.98 18.04 8.48
C PRO A 129 4.49 18.93 7.31
N PRO A 130 3.64 19.83 6.77
CA PRO A 130 2.25 20.08 7.17
C PRO A 130 1.25 19.14 6.47
N ASN A 131 1.67 18.35 5.48
CA ASN A 131 0.76 17.60 4.61
C ASN A 131 -0.05 16.54 5.36
N GLU A 132 0.55 15.85 6.34
CA GLU A 132 -0.16 14.86 7.13
C GLU A 132 -1.12 15.49 8.15
N ASP A 133 -0.85 16.71 8.63
CA ASP A 133 -1.80 17.47 9.45
C ASP A 133 -3.01 17.94 8.64
N ILE A 134 -2.77 18.37 7.40
CA ILE A 134 -3.84 18.71 6.45
C ILE A 134 -4.70 17.47 6.20
N ALA A 135 -4.09 16.30 6.02
CA ALA A 135 -4.80 15.04 5.82
C ALA A 135 -5.75 14.71 6.98
N ARG A 136 -5.24 14.82 8.22
CA ARG A 136 -6.02 14.58 9.45
C ARG A 136 -7.20 15.55 9.57
N ARG A 137 -6.99 16.84 9.29
CA ARG A 137 -8.07 17.84 9.31
C ARG A 137 -9.12 17.58 8.23
N GLU A 138 -8.70 17.21 7.03
CA GLU A 138 -9.64 17.00 5.92
C GLU A 138 -10.62 15.86 6.19
N ILE A 139 -10.18 14.75 6.81
CA ILE A 139 -11.09 13.64 7.15
C ILE A 139 -12.07 13.97 8.28
N GLN A 140 -11.80 15.01 9.08
CA GLN A 140 -12.72 15.48 10.13
C GLN A 140 -13.76 16.45 9.57
N ARG A 141 -13.52 17.04 8.40
CA ARG A 141 -14.45 17.96 7.74
C ARG A 141 -15.70 17.21 7.26
N PRO A 142 -16.92 17.73 7.53
CA PRO A 142 -18.14 17.18 6.93
C PRO A 142 -18.05 17.19 5.40
N GLY A 143 -18.35 16.06 4.75
CA GLY A 143 -18.19 15.91 3.30
C GLY A 143 -16.75 15.93 2.79
N GLY A 144 -15.74 15.81 3.67
CA GLY A 144 -14.32 15.95 3.35
C GLY A 144 -13.86 15.02 2.22
N PHE A 145 -12.99 15.54 1.35
CA PHE A 145 -12.48 14.78 0.21
C PHE A 145 -10.98 14.99 0.09
N LEU A 146 -10.22 13.96 0.42
CA LEU A 146 -8.76 13.99 0.46
C LEU A 146 -8.18 13.17 -0.67
N ARG A 147 -7.19 13.73 -1.38
CA ARG A 147 -6.39 13.03 -2.38
C ARG A 147 -4.94 12.98 -1.96
N ILE A 148 -4.41 11.78 -1.83
CA ILE A 148 -3.01 11.53 -1.48
C ILE A 148 -2.29 11.02 -2.73
N LYS A 149 -1.36 11.82 -3.25
CA LYS A 149 -0.59 11.49 -4.46
C LYS A 149 0.90 11.44 -4.19
N ALA A 150 1.57 10.44 -4.74
CA ALA A 150 3.02 10.31 -4.76
C ALA A 150 3.43 9.12 -5.61
N PRO A 151 4.70 9.01 -6.04
CA PRO A 151 5.24 7.77 -6.59
C PRO A 151 5.02 6.55 -5.66
N ARG A 152 5.18 5.34 -6.18
CA ARG A 152 5.16 4.12 -5.35
C ARG A 152 6.25 4.20 -4.29
N LYS A 153 6.07 3.45 -3.20
CA LYS A 153 7.04 3.37 -2.09
C LYS A 153 7.33 4.70 -1.34
N MET A 154 6.45 5.70 -1.48
CA MET A 154 6.48 6.97 -0.72
C MET A 154 5.65 6.96 0.58
N GLY A 155 5.12 5.80 1.00
CA GLY A 155 4.38 5.68 2.27
C GLY A 155 2.92 6.10 2.24
N LYS A 156 2.26 6.08 1.07
CA LYS A 156 0.82 6.39 0.92
C LYS A 156 -0.06 5.49 1.79
N THR A 157 0.11 4.17 1.68
CA THR A 157 -0.68 3.19 2.45
C THR A 157 -0.40 3.28 3.96
N SER A 158 0.86 3.54 4.36
CA SER A 158 1.19 3.80 5.76
C SER A 158 0.43 5.02 6.32
N LEU A 159 0.26 6.08 5.52
CA LEU A 159 -0.54 7.24 5.91
C LEU A 159 -2.05 6.89 5.99
N VAL A 160 -2.57 6.07 5.06
CA VAL A 160 -3.97 5.59 5.11
C VAL A 160 -4.25 4.88 6.43
N PHE A 161 -3.39 3.97 6.87
CA PHE A 161 -3.58 3.27 8.16
C PHE A 161 -3.64 4.21 9.37
N ARG A 162 -2.90 5.32 9.33
CA ARG A 162 -2.95 6.36 10.39
C ARG A 162 -4.19 7.22 10.32
N LEU A 163 -4.68 7.51 9.11
CA LEU A 163 -5.96 8.18 8.93
C LEU A 163 -7.13 7.29 9.37
N MET A 164 -7.04 5.97 9.16
CA MET A 164 -8.00 5.01 9.71
C MET A 164 -7.98 5.01 11.24
N GLN A 165 -6.79 4.99 11.87
CA GLN A 165 -6.67 5.12 13.32
C GLN A 165 -7.24 6.46 13.82
N THR A 166 -7.00 7.56 13.10
CA THR A 166 -7.58 8.87 13.42
C THR A 166 -9.10 8.82 13.34
N ALA A 167 -9.67 8.18 12.32
CA ALA A 167 -11.10 8.00 12.17
C ALA A 167 -11.70 7.15 13.30
N GLN A 168 -11.02 6.08 13.71
CA GLN A 168 -11.42 5.25 14.86
C GLN A 168 -11.46 6.05 16.17
N VAL A 169 -10.46 6.90 16.44
CA VAL A 169 -10.44 7.79 17.62
C VAL A 169 -11.60 8.80 17.59
N GLN A 170 -12.05 9.21 16.40
CA GLN A 170 -13.25 10.05 16.21
C GLN A 170 -14.56 9.25 16.16
N GLU A 171 -14.51 7.95 16.45
CA GLU A 171 -15.62 7.00 16.38
C GLU A 171 -16.27 6.84 15.00
N TYR A 172 -15.61 7.28 13.92
CA TYR A 172 -16.13 7.13 12.56
C TYR A 172 -16.04 5.67 12.11
N LYS A 173 -17.00 5.24 11.30
CA LYS A 173 -16.90 3.97 10.58
C LYS A 173 -15.93 4.13 9.40
N THR A 174 -15.20 3.07 9.06
CA THR A 174 -14.24 3.11 7.95
C THR A 174 -14.51 1.96 6.99
N ALA A 175 -14.47 2.24 5.69
CA ALA A 175 -14.39 1.22 4.65
C ALA A 175 -13.09 1.40 3.86
N HIS A 176 -12.28 0.36 3.72
CA HIS A 176 -11.03 0.42 2.97
C HIS A 176 -11.05 -0.54 1.78
N LEU A 177 -10.99 0.04 0.59
CA LEU A 177 -10.98 -0.66 -0.68
C LEU A 177 -9.61 -0.45 -1.33
N ASP A 178 -8.86 -1.54 -1.52
CA ASP A 178 -7.61 -1.52 -2.26
C ASP A 178 -7.82 -2.11 -3.66
N LEU A 179 -7.78 -1.25 -4.68
CA LEU A 179 -8.13 -1.65 -6.04
C LEU A 179 -7.12 -2.62 -6.67
N GLN A 180 -5.90 -2.75 -6.11
CA GLN A 180 -4.92 -3.76 -6.53
C GLN A 180 -5.32 -5.19 -6.19
N THR A 181 -6.28 -5.38 -5.28
CA THR A 181 -6.71 -6.70 -4.81
C THR A 181 -7.88 -7.27 -5.62
N ILE A 182 -8.37 -6.51 -6.61
CA ILE A 182 -9.58 -6.81 -7.36
C ILE A 182 -9.25 -7.70 -8.56
N ASP A 183 -10.11 -8.69 -8.81
CA ASP A 183 -10.02 -9.51 -10.02
C ASP A 183 -10.39 -8.70 -11.28
N GLU A 184 -9.65 -8.91 -12.37
CA GLU A 184 -9.91 -8.28 -13.68
C GLU A 184 -11.36 -8.39 -14.17
N ALA A 185 -12.05 -9.48 -13.81
CA ALA A 185 -13.46 -9.69 -14.17
C ALA A 185 -14.40 -8.60 -13.61
N ILE A 186 -14.01 -7.89 -12.55
CA ILE A 186 -14.79 -6.78 -11.98
C ILE A 186 -14.64 -5.51 -12.82
N PHE A 187 -13.53 -5.35 -13.54
CA PHE A 187 -13.26 -4.19 -14.39
C PHE A 187 -13.85 -4.30 -15.80
N VAL A 188 -14.80 -5.22 -16.02
CA VAL A 188 -15.45 -5.44 -17.31
C VAL A 188 -16.30 -4.25 -17.79
N ASN A 189 -17.06 -3.63 -16.89
CA ASN A 189 -17.87 -2.44 -17.17
C ASN A 189 -18.24 -1.69 -15.88
N THR A 190 -18.75 -0.46 -16.04
CA THR A 190 -19.09 0.42 -14.91
C THR A 190 -20.16 -0.18 -13.99
N GLU A 191 -21.16 -0.88 -14.51
CA GLU A 191 -22.22 -1.47 -13.69
C GLU A 191 -21.67 -2.57 -12.77
N THR A 192 -20.90 -3.51 -13.33
CA THR A 192 -20.27 -4.60 -12.57
C THR A 192 -19.35 -4.03 -11.49
N PHE A 193 -18.56 -3.01 -11.84
CA PHE A 193 -17.70 -2.33 -10.88
C PHE A 193 -18.49 -1.65 -9.76
N LEU A 194 -19.56 -0.90 -10.07
CA LEU A 194 -20.36 -0.21 -9.06
C LEU A 194 -21.12 -1.17 -8.14
N LYS A 195 -21.64 -2.30 -8.67
CA LYS A 195 -22.22 -3.37 -7.85
C LYS A 195 -21.20 -3.93 -6.87
N TRP A 196 -20.01 -4.28 -7.37
CA TRP A 196 -18.92 -4.76 -6.54
C TRP A 196 -18.51 -3.73 -5.48
N PHE A 197 -18.40 -2.46 -5.87
CA PHE A 197 -18.02 -1.36 -5.01
C PHE A 197 -19.03 -1.19 -3.86
N CYS A 198 -20.33 -1.13 -4.17
CA CYS A 198 -21.40 -1.04 -3.18
C CYS A 198 -21.40 -2.25 -2.23
N LEU A 199 -21.31 -3.46 -2.78
CA LEU A 199 -21.21 -4.70 -2.00
C LEU A 199 -20.02 -4.65 -1.03
N ARG A 200 -18.84 -4.28 -1.53
CA ARG A 200 -17.61 -4.30 -0.73
C ARG A 200 -17.65 -3.26 0.38
N VAL A 201 -18.15 -2.06 0.11
CA VAL A 201 -18.31 -1.02 1.12
C VAL A 201 -19.28 -1.47 2.21
N SER A 202 -20.41 -2.08 1.86
CA SER A 202 -21.35 -2.64 2.84
C SER A 202 -20.70 -3.70 3.73
N GLN A 203 -19.92 -4.62 3.14
CA GLN A 203 -19.20 -5.65 3.90
C GLN A 203 -18.19 -5.05 4.89
N GLU A 204 -17.38 -4.07 4.45
CA GLU A 204 -16.41 -3.39 5.33
C GLU A 204 -17.08 -2.63 6.49
N LEU A 205 -18.30 -2.12 6.26
CA LEU A 205 -19.06 -1.38 7.27
C LEU A 205 -19.94 -2.26 8.18
N GLY A 206 -19.97 -3.58 7.92
CA GLY A 206 -20.85 -4.53 8.60
C GLY A 206 -22.34 -4.29 8.33
N ILE A 207 -22.67 -3.75 7.15
CA ILE A 207 -24.04 -3.49 6.69
C ILE A 207 -24.47 -4.62 5.76
N ALA A 208 -25.67 -5.16 5.96
CA ALA A 208 -26.21 -6.20 5.08
C ALA A 208 -26.42 -5.63 3.66
N PRO A 209 -25.82 -6.24 2.62
CA PRO A 209 -25.93 -5.72 1.27
C PRO A 209 -27.30 -6.03 0.66
N GLU A 210 -28.01 -5.00 0.19
CA GLU A 210 -29.34 -5.11 -0.42
C GLU A 210 -29.35 -4.67 -1.90
N LEU A 211 -28.34 -5.10 -2.69
CA LEU A 211 -28.18 -4.60 -4.07
C LEU A 211 -29.45 -4.74 -4.91
N ASP A 212 -30.12 -5.89 -4.86
CA ASP A 212 -31.31 -6.20 -5.67
C ASP A 212 -32.47 -5.21 -5.42
N LYS A 213 -32.52 -4.57 -4.25
CA LYS A 213 -33.55 -3.57 -3.92
C LYS A 213 -33.33 -2.23 -4.60
N TYR A 214 -32.07 -1.84 -4.81
CA TYR A 214 -31.71 -0.50 -5.30
C TYR A 214 -31.22 -0.52 -6.76
N TRP A 215 -30.96 -1.71 -7.32
CA TRP A 215 -30.45 -1.84 -8.68
C TRP A 215 -31.58 -1.95 -9.70
N ASP A 216 -31.80 -0.86 -10.45
CA ASP A 216 -32.79 -0.79 -11.51
C ASP A 216 -32.10 -0.40 -12.82
N SER A 217 -32.11 -1.32 -13.79
CA SER A 217 -31.53 -1.12 -15.11
C SER A 217 -32.15 0.07 -15.88
N SER A 218 -33.39 0.46 -15.58
CA SER A 218 -34.09 1.55 -16.26
C SER A 218 -33.66 2.95 -15.77
N MET A 219 -33.20 3.08 -14.51
CA MET A 219 -32.71 4.34 -13.93
C MET A 219 -31.24 4.61 -14.25
N GLY A 220 -30.51 3.56 -14.63
CA GLY A 220 -29.08 3.61 -14.88
C GLY A 220 -28.25 3.39 -13.61
N TYR A 221 -27.15 2.65 -13.78
CA TYR A 221 -26.29 2.17 -12.69
C TYR A 221 -25.70 3.28 -11.79
N LYS A 222 -25.50 4.51 -12.32
CA LYS A 222 -25.02 5.65 -11.52
C LYS A 222 -26.06 6.08 -10.48
N VAL A 223 -27.33 6.22 -10.89
CA VAL A 223 -28.45 6.56 -10.00
C VAL A 223 -28.69 5.44 -9.00
N SER A 224 -28.68 4.17 -9.43
CA SER A 224 -28.80 3.03 -8.52
C SER A 224 -27.73 3.01 -7.44
N SER A 225 -26.46 3.25 -7.82
CA SER A 225 -25.36 3.30 -6.85
C SER A 225 -25.48 4.48 -5.87
N GLU A 226 -26.00 5.63 -6.33
CA GLU A 226 -26.24 6.79 -5.48
C GLU A 226 -27.35 6.51 -4.46
N LEU A 227 -28.49 5.96 -4.89
CA LEU A 227 -29.60 5.58 -4.01
C LEU A 227 -29.14 4.54 -2.98
N TYR A 228 -28.39 3.54 -3.41
CA TYR A 228 -27.80 2.55 -2.52
C TYR A 228 -26.93 3.20 -1.44
N PHE A 229 -26.00 4.09 -1.84
CA PHE A 229 -25.17 4.81 -0.88
C PHE A 229 -26.00 5.67 0.07
N GLN A 230 -26.94 6.43 -0.44
CA GLN A 230 -27.74 7.34 0.37
C GLN A 230 -28.62 6.60 1.37
N GLU A 231 -29.36 5.59 0.93
CA GLU A 231 -30.42 4.95 1.72
C GLU A 231 -29.92 3.72 2.49
N CYS A 232 -29.10 2.86 1.87
CA CYS A 232 -28.59 1.66 2.51
C CYS A 232 -27.35 1.94 3.37
N ILE A 233 -26.40 2.72 2.86
CA ILE A 233 -25.11 2.92 3.57
C ILE A 233 -25.19 4.08 4.56
N LEU A 234 -25.49 5.29 4.07
CA LEU A 234 -25.48 6.51 4.87
C LEU A 234 -26.73 6.60 5.75
N GLY A 235 -27.89 6.23 5.23
CA GLY A 235 -29.17 6.26 5.96
C GLY A 235 -29.23 5.31 7.16
N GLN A 236 -28.47 4.21 7.13
CA GLN A 236 -28.39 3.25 8.24
C GLN A 236 -27.25 3.53 9.22
N SER A 237 -26.40 4.54 8.95
CA SER A 237 -25.25 4.84 9.80
C SER A 237 -25.50 6.05 10.70
N HIS A 238 -25.53 5.82 12.02
CA HIS A 238 -25.58 6.90 13.02
C HIS A 238 -24.24 7.63 13.21
N ARG A 239 -23.17 7.13 12.59
CA ARG A 239 -21.83 7.72 12.68
C ARG A 239 -21.30 8.06 11.29
N PRO A 240 -20.49 9.13 11.15
CA PRO A 240 -19.76 9.40 9.93
C PRO A 240 -19.00 8.20 9.37
N ILE A 241 -18.88 8.17 8.04
CA ILE A 241 -18.13 7.14 7.31
C ILE A 241 -16.94 7.78 6.62
N VAL A 242 -15.76 7.17 6.74
CA VAL A 242 -14.59 7.48 5.92
C VAL A 242 -14.35 6.32 4.94
N LEU A 243 -14.53 6.61 3.66
CA LEU A 243 -14.25 5.67 2.58
C LEU A 243 -12.82 5.89 2.06
N PHE A 244 -11.97 4.90 2.23
CA PHE A 244 -10.62 4.86 1.71
C PHE A 244 -10.58 4.05 0.41
N ILE A 245 -10.23 4.70 -0.69
CA ILE A 245 -10.00 4.07 -2.00
C ILE A 245 -8.51 4.13 -2.30
N SER A 246 -7.83 2.99 -2.22
CA SER A 246 -6.39 2.88 -2.45
C SER A 246 -6.09 2.32 -3.83
N ALA A 247 -4.93 2.70 -4.37
CA ALA A 247 -4.49 2.34 -5.72
C ALA A 247 -5.50 2.76 -6.82
N ALA A 248 -6.03 3.98 -6.75
CA ALA A 248 -6.99 4.48 -7.74
C ALA A 248 -6.41 4.56 -9.17
N GLU A 249 -5.08 4.48 -9.33
CA GLU A 249 -4.42 4.32 -10.62
C GLU A 249 -4.85 3.06 -11.39
N GLU A 250 -5.33 2.01 -10.72
CA GLU A 250 -5.78 0.79 -11.42
C GLU A 250 -6.97 1.11 -12.35
N LEU A 251 -7.88 1.99 -11.93
CA LEU A 251 -9.02 2.41 -12.76
C LEU A 251 -8.60 3.15 -14.03
N ILE A 252 -7.42 3.77 -14.03
CA ILE A 252 -6.93 4.51 -15.19
C ILE A 252 -6.71 3.57 -16.39
N GLN A 253 -6.38 2.30 -16.13
CA GLN A 253 -6.23 1.26 -17.16
C GLN A 253 -7.59 0.87 -17.76
N HIS A 254 -8.70 1.17 -17.08
CA HIS A 254 -10.07 0.89 -17.48
C HIS A 254 -10.83 2.19 -17.73
N SER A 255 -10.51 2.84 -18.85
CA SER A 255 -10.89 4.22 -19.16
C SER A 255 -12.40 4.51 -19.04
N GLN A 256 -13.27 3.58 -19.43
CA GLN A 256 -14.72 3.75 -19.28
C GLN A 256 -15.16 3.83 -17.81
N ILE A 257 -14.64 2.92 -16.97
CA ILE A 257 -14.97 2.89 -15.54
C ILE A 257 -14.46 4.16 -14.87
N ALA A 258 -13.21 4.57 -15.15
CA ALA A 258 -12.67 5.83 -14.64
C ALA A 258 -13.52 7.05 -15.04
N GLN A 259 -13.95 7.12 -16.31
CA GLN A 259 -14.76 8.22 -16.83
C GLN A 259 -16.15 8.31 -16.20
N ASP A 260 -16.70 7.22 -15.69
CA ASP A 260 -17.98 7.23 -14.99
C ASP A 260 -17.84 7.38 -13.47
N PHE A 261 -16.91 6.64 -12.86
CA PHE A 261 -16.80 6.53 -11.41
C PHE A 261 -16.23 7.79 -10.76
N PHE A 262 -15.22 8.41 -11.37
CA PHE A 262 -14.60 9.59 -10.77
C PHE A 262 -15.51 10.83 -10.78
N PRO A 263 -16.25 11.13 -11.87
CA PRO A 263 -17.30 12.14 -11.82
C PRO A 263 -18.41 11.83 -10.82
N LEU A 264 -18.76 10.56 -10.61
CA LEU A 264 -19.74 10.16 -9.59
C LEU A 264 -19.25 10.50 -8.17
N LEU A 265 -18.01 10.16 -7.82
CA LEU A 265 -17.42 10.53 -6.52
C LEU A 265 -17.36 12.05 -6.33
N ARG A 266 -17.04 12.78 -7.40
CA ARG A 266 -17.09 14.25 -7.41
C ARG A 266 -18.50 14.76 -7.11
N TYR A 267 -19.50 14.21 -7.79
CA TYR A 267 -20.89 14.57 -7.60
C TYR A 267 -21.34 14.35 -6.15
N TRP A 268 -20.99 13.20 -5.55
CA TRP A 268 -21.28 12.93 -4.13
C TRP A 268 -20.62 13.94 -3.18
N HIS A 269 -19.37 14.33 -3.44
CA HIS A 269 -18.69 15.37 -2.66
C HIS A 269 -19.36 16.75 -2.81
N GLU A 270 -19.77 17.13 -4.02
CA GLU A 270 -20.47 18.39 -4.26
C GLU A 270 -21.85 18.40 -3.60
N LYS A 271 -22.56 17.26 -3.62
CA LYS A 271 -23.85 17.07 -2.95
C LYS A 271 -23.77 17.25 -1.43
N ALA A 272 -22.65 16.89 -0.80
CA ALA A 272 -22.40 17.12 0.62
C ALA A 272 -22.42 18.61 1.02
N ARG A 273 -22.33 19.55 0.07
CA ARG A 273 -22.44 21.00 0.37
C ARG A 273 -23.81 21.42 0.87
N TRP A 274 -24.86 20.70 0.47
CA TRP A 274 -26.25 21.06 0.78
C TRP A 274 -27.09 19.90 1.28
N SER A 275 -26.57 18.66 1.25
CA SER A 275 -27.26 17.48 1.76
C SER A 275 -26.63 16.97 3.06
N PRO A 276 -27.32 17.09 4.23
CA PRO A 276 -26.80 16.65 5.52
C PRO A 276 -26.42 15.16 5.57
N ILE A 277 -27.14 14.30 4.86
CA ILE A 277 -26.81 12.87 4.80
C ILE A 277 -25.46 12.65 4.09
N TRP A 278 -25.18 13.37 3.00
CA TRP A 278 -23.90 13.27 2.29
C TRP A 278 -22.74 13.95 3.04
N GLN A 279 -23.00 14.87 3.96
CA GLN A 279 -21.98 15.40 4.89
C GLN A 279 -21.40 14.32 5.81
N THR A 280 -22.11 13.21 6.01
CA THR A 280 -21.63 12.08 6.80
C THR A 280 -20.57 11.25 6.07
N LEU A 281 -20.49 11.32 4.73
CA LEU A 281 -19.48 10.65 3.93
C LEU A 281 -18.22 11.52 3.79
N ARG A 282 -17.06 10.96 4.15
CA ARG A 282 -15.74 11.49 3.77
C ARG A 282 -15.07 10.49 2.85
N VAL A 283 -14.30 10.99 1.88
CA VAL A 283 -13.61 10.14 0.90
C VAL A 283 -12.11 10.44 0.93
N VAL A 284 -11.30 9.39 0.98
CA VAL A 284 -9.84 9.46 0.86
C VAL A 284 -9.43 8.62 -0.33
N ILE A 285 -8.84 9.23 -1.35
CA ILE A 285 -8.32 8.54 -2.53
C ILE A 285 -6.80 8.60 -2.54
N THR A 286 -6.15 7.45 -2.71
CA THR A 286 -4.71 7.40 -2.97
C THR A 286 -4.42 6.96 -4.39
N HIS A 287 -3.43 7.57 -5.03
CA HIS A 287 -2.94 7.10 -6.32
C HIS A 287 -1.42 7.23 -6.47
N ALA A 288 -0.82 6.30 -7.19
CA ALA A 288 0.53 6.44 -7.71
C ALA A 288 0.57 7.44 -8.89
N THR A 289 1.58 8.30 -8.90
CA THR A 289 1.77 9.25 -10.01
C THR A 289 2.37 8.61 -11.25
N GLU A 290 3.01 7.44 -11.12
CA GLU A 290 3.72 6.73 -12.19
C GLU A 290 2.84 6.40 -13.42
N VAL A 291 1.54 6.20 -13.22
CA VAL A 291 0.59 5.90 -14.29
C VAL A 291 0.17 7.21 -14.96
N TYR A 292 0.99 7.66 -15.91
CA TYR A 292 0.65 8.79 -16.76
C TYR A 292 -0.36 8.34 -17.82
N VAL A 293 -1.61 8.80 -17.70
CA VAL A 293 -2.58 8.74 -18.79
C VAL A 293 -3.07 10.14 -19.07
N PRO A 294 -3.03 10.60 -20.34
CA PRO A 294 -3.66 11.84 -20.75
C PRO A 294 -5.18 11.69 -20.63
N LEU A 295 -5.71 11.87 -19.42
CA LEU A 295 -7.13 12.00 -19.18
C LEU A 295 -7.58 13.37 -19.70
N LYS A 296 -8.78 13.46 -20.30
CA LYS A 296 -9.37 14.77 -20.65
C LYS A 296 -9.46 15.61 -19.38
N ILE A 297 -9.23 16.93 -19.49
CA ILE A 297 -9.09 17.86 -18.35
C ILE A 297 -10.27 17.76 -17.35
N HIS A 298 -11.48 17.56 -17.86
CA HIS A 298 -12.74 17.44 -17.09
C HIS A 298 -13.06 16.00 -16.62
N GLN A 299 -12.31 15.01 -17.10
CA GLN A 299 -12.43 13.59 -16.71
C GLN A 299 -11.41 13.19 -15.66
N SER A 300 -10.53 14.12 -15.25
CA SER A 300 -9.54 13.87 -14.22
C SER A 300 -10.23 13.78 -12.84
N PRO A 301 -10.14 12.63 -12.12
CA PRO A 301 -10.50 12.55 -10.69
C PRO A 301 -9.74 13.54 -9.80
N PHE A 302 -8.72 14.18 -10.35
CA PHE A 302 -7.67 14.84 -9.59
C PHE A 302 -7.89 16.35 -9.43
N ASN A 303 -9.12 16.85 -9.56
CA ASN A 303 -9.47 18.27 -9.38
C ASN A 303 -10.51 18.52 -8.27
N VAL A 304 -10.75 17.54 -7.40
CA VAL A 304 -11.76 17.62 -6.33
C VAL A 304 -11.10 17.52 -4.95
N GLY A 305 -11.62 18.28 -3.99
CA GLY A 305 -11.17 18.23 -2.61
C GLY A 305 -9.72 18.66 -2.38
N GLN A 306 -9.21 18.40 -1.18
CA GLN A 306 -7.85 18.72 -0.78
C GLN A 306 -6.86 17.72 -1.37
N ALA A 307 -5.86 18.21 -2.09
CA ALA A 307 -4.75 17.40 -2.58
C ALA A 307 -3.53 17.53 -1.65
N ILE A 308 -2.87 16.42 -1.34
CA ILE A 308 -1.57 16.40 -0.71
C ILE A 308 -0.59 15.58 -1.54
N LYS A 309 0.62 16.10 -1.76
CA LYS A 309 1.74 15.37 -2.38
C LYS A 309 2.67 14.91 -1.27
N LEU A 310 2.91 13.62 -1.12
CA LEU A 310 3.90 13.15 -0.14
C LEU A 310 5.30 13.44 -0.65
N SER A 311 6.08 14.16 0.15
CA SER A 311 7.48 14.47 -0.12
C SER A 311 8.41 13.42 0.49
N GLY A 312 9.67 13.45 0.05
CA GLY A 312 10.76 12.78 0.74
C GLY A 312 11.00 13.36 2.14
N PHE A 313 11.75 12.62 2.94
CA PHE A 313 12.20 13.04 4.26
C PHE A 313 13.19 14.20 4.19
N THR A 314 13.13 15.07 5.19
CA THR A 314 14.16 16.07 5.47
C THR A 314 15.33 15.45 6.25
N VAL A 315 16.43 16.18 6.38
CA VAL A 315 17.59 15.78 7.22
C VAL A 315 17.15 15.45 8.65
N ALA A 316 16.32 16.30 9.24
CA ALA A 316 15.81 16.10 10.60
C ALA A 316 14.95 14.82 10.71
N GLN A 317 14.14 14.53 9.68
CA GLN A 317 13.32 13.31 9.64
C GLN A 317 14.17 12.05 9.44
N VAL A 318 15.24 12.10 8.65
CA VAL A 318 16.20 10.99 8.52
C VAL A 318 16.93 10.74 9.82
N ALA A 319 17.41 11.79 10.49
CA ALA A 319 18.06 11.66 11.80
C ALA A 319 17.11 11.04 12.84
N LYS A 320 15.86 11.51 12.89
CA LYS A 320 14.81 10.92 13.75
C LYS A 320 14.51 9.47 13.38
N LEU A 321 14.40 9.14 12.10
CA LEU A 321 14.17 7.76 11.68
C LEU A 321 15.32 6.86 12.10
N ALA A 322 16.57 7.32 11.97
CA ALA A 322 17.74 6.54 12.36
C ALA A 322 17.76 6.20 13.86
N THR A 323 17.29 7.10 14.74
CA THR A 323 17.14 6.77 16.17
C THR A 323 16.05 5.72 16.40
N HIS A 324 14.96 5.74 15.62
CA HIS A 324 13.93 4.69 15.68
C HIS A 324 14.46 3.31 15.22
N TYR A 325 15.50 3.29 14.38
CA TYR A 325 16.23 2.07 14.00
C TYR A 325 17.27 1.63 15.06
N GLY A 326 17.45 2.38 16.16
CA GLY A 326 18.38 2.03 17.24
C GLY A 326 19.83 2.49 17.01
N LEU A 327 20.08 3.36 16.03
CA LEU A 327 21.41 3.95 15.87
C LEU A 327 21.64 5.02 16.93
N LYS A 328 22.75 4.91 17.69
CA LYS A 328 23.23 5.97 18.57
C LYS A 328 23.47 7.20 17.71
N THR A 329 22.72 8.27 18.01
CA THR A 329 22.59 9.56 17.30
C THR A 329 23.30 9.61 15.96
N VAL A 330 22.56 9.47 14.85
CA VAL A 330 23.10 9.82 13.54
C VAL A 330 23.38 11.33 13.54
N ASP A 331 24.65 11.68 13.34
CA ASP A 331 25.04 13.08 13.23
C ASP A 331 24.42 13.72 11.99
N SER A 332 24.32 15.05 12.02
CA SER A 332 23.75 15.81 10.90
C SER A 332 24.49 15.57 9.59
N ILE A 333 25.77 15.19 9.64
CA ILE A 333 26.63 14.93 8.49
C ILE A 333 26.19 13.66 7.77
N LEU A 334 26.02 12.54 8.48
CA LEU A 334 25.56 11.29 7.87
C LEU A 334 24.11 11.42 7.39
N ALA A 335 23.23 12.08 8.15
CA ALA A 335 21.86 12.35 7.69
C ALA A 335 21.85 13.17 6.39
N GLN A 336 22.72 14.17 6.27
CA GLN A 336 22.90 14.97 5.06
C GLN A 336 23.39 14.11 3.88
N LYS A 337 24.42 13.27 4.09
CA LYS A 337 24.90 12.33 3.06
C LYS A 337 23.82 11.35 2.59
N ILE A 338 22.98 10.85 3.51
CA ILE A 338 21.84 9.99 3.17
C ILE A 338 20.83 10.74 2.30
N ILE A 339 20.52 12.00 2.64
CA ILE A 339 19.62 12.85 1.85
C ILE A 339 20.20 13.11 0.45
N GLU A 340 21.48 13.47 0.35
CA GLU A 340 22.14 13.70 -0.94
C GLU A 340 22.10 12.43 -1.81
N MET A 341 22.41 11.28 -1.20
CA MET A 341 22.45 10.02 -1.92
C MET A 341 21.06 9.54 -2.37
N LEU A 342 20.05 9.69 -1.52
CA LEU A 342 18.75 9.02 -1.67
C LEU A 342 17.56 9.97 -1.89
N GLY A 343 17.78 11.28 -1.86
CA GLY A 343 16.75 12.31 -2.06
C GLY A 343 15.65 12.31 -0.99
N GLY A 344 15.94 11.75 0.19
CA GLY A 344 14.93 11.54 1.23
C GLY A 344 13.84 10.54 0.87
N HIS A 345 14.01 9.72 -0.17
CA HIS A 345 12.99 8.76 -0.59
C HIS A 345 12.69 7.76 0.54
N PRO A 346 11.45 7.68 1.08
CA PRO A 346 11.16 6.93 2.30
C PRO A 346 11.59 5.47 2.26
N TYR A 347 11.27 4.75 1.19
CA TYR A 347 11.72 3.37 1.02
C TYR A 347 13.24 3.22 0.93
N LEU A 348 13.94 4.05 0.13
CA LEU A 348 15.39 3.94 0.00
C LEU A 348 16.10 4.21 1.33
N VAL A 349 15.64 5.22 2.07
CA VAL A 349 16.17 5.54 3.41
C VAL A 349 15.93 4.39 4.38
N ASN A 350 14.72 3.81 4.42
CA ASN A 350 14.43 2.67 5.29
C ASN A 350 15.30 1.44 4.95
N VAL A 351 15.49 1.12 3.66
CA VAL A 351 16.38 0.04 3.24
C VAL A 351 17.83 0.31 3.63
N PHE A 352 18.30 1.57 3.52
CA PHE A 352 19.63 1.97 3.96
C PHE A 352 19.83 1.70 5.45
N LEU A 353 18.94 2.28 6.28
CA LEU A 353 19.02 2.17 7.73
C LEU A 353 18.84 0.74 8.21
N TYR A 354 17.94 -0.02 7.58
CA TYR A 354 17.79 -1.45 7.83
C TYR A 354 19.11 -2.20 7.64
N HIS A 355 19.80 -2.01 6.52
CA HIS A 355 21.07 -2.69 6.26
C HIS A 355 22.23 -2.20 7.14
N LEU A 356 22.26 -0.90 7.43
CA LEU A 356 23.25 -0.30 8.35
C LEU A 356 23.15 -0.96 9.74
N VAL A 357 21.93 -1.16 10.24
CA VAL A 357 21.67 -1.73 11.56
C VAL A 357 21.81 -3.26 11.59
N THR A 358 21.20 -3.96 10.64
CA THR A 358 21.11 -5.44 10.69
C THR A 358 22.35 -6.17 10.19
N LYS A 359 23.16 -5.54 9.32
CA LYS A 359 24.38 -6.16 8.78
C LYS A 359 25.66 -5.56 9.37
N SER A 360 25.54 -4.63 10.31
CA SER A 360 26.66 -3.89 10.92
C SER A 360 27.67 -3.38 9.88
N THR A 361 27.17 -2.98 8.71
CA THR A 361 28.00 -2.57 7.56
C THR A 361 28.38 -1.10 7.72
N GLN A 362 29.62 -0.72 7.40
CA GLN A 362 30.00 0.69 7.40
C GLN A 362 29.19 1.49 6.35
N PRO A 363 28.72 2.71 6.66
CA PRO A 363 27.92 3.52 5.74
C PRO A 363 28.58 3.71 4.36
N ASP A 364 29.90 3.91 4.32
CA ASP A 364 30.64 4.17 3.08
C ASP A 364 30.55 2.97 2.10
N VAL A 365 30.60 1.74 2.62
CA VAL A 365 30.42 0.52 1.80
C VAL A 365 29.02 0.46 1.18
N LEU A 366 27.98 0.88 1.93
CA LEU A 366 26.62 0.93 1.40
C LEU A 366 26.49 2.02 0.34
N PHE A 367 27.12 3.19 0.54
CA PHE A 367 27.11 4.28 -0.43
C PHE A 367 27.80 3.89 -1.75
N GLU A 368 28.98 3.27 -1.68
CA GLU A 368 29.72 2.82 -2.88
C GLU A 368 28.91 1.79 -3.68
N ALA A 369 28.22 0.87 -3.01
CA ALA A 369 27.44 -0.16 -3.66
C ALA A 369 26.03 0.29 -4.09
N ALA A 370 25.51 1.41 -3.58
CA ALA A 370 24.09 1.79 -3.71
C ALA A 370 23.63 1.93 -5.17
N ALA A 371 24.47 2.50 -6.04
CA ALA A 371 24.16 2.70 -7.46
C ALA A 371 24.61 1.53 -8.36
N THR A 372 24.80 0.33 -7.80
CA THR A 372 25.22 -0.85 -8.55
C THR A 372 24.07 -1.86 -8.74
N PRO A 373 24.07 -2.67 -9.82
CA PRO A 373 23.05 -3.72 -10.00
C PRO A 373 23.01 -4.77 -8.88
N SER A 374 24.13 -4.98 -8.19
CA SER A 374 24.29 -5.91 -7.06
C SER A 374 24.06 -5.26 -5.69
N GLY A 375 23.87 -3.93 -5.64
CA GLY A 375 23.64 -3.18 -4.41
C GLY A 375 22.25 -3.42 -3.82
N ILE A 376 22.03 -2.85 -2.63
CA ILE A 376 20.77 -2.98 -1.86
C ILE A 376 19.54 -2.42 -2.59
N TYR A 377 19.74 -1.58 -3.62
CA TYR A 377 18.68 -1.01 -4.45
C TYR A 377 18.58 -1.65 -5.84
N GLY A 378 19.36 -2.69 -6.14
CA GLY A 378 19.48 -3.23 -7.50
C GLY A 378 18.15 -3.63 -8.14
N ALA A 379 17.25 -4.27 -7.38
CA ALA A 379 15.91 -4.62 -7.89
C ALA A 379 15.10 -3.37 -8.24
N HIS A 380 15.01 -2.41 -7.32
CA HIS A 380 14.31 -1.15 -7.48
C HIS A 380 14.81 -0.34 -8.70
N LEU A 381 16.13 -0.29 -8.89
CA LEU A 381 16.74 0.42 -10.02
C LEU A 381 16.49 -0.30 -11.35
N ARG A 382 16.47 -1.63 -11.37
CA ARG A 382 16.14 -2.43 -12.57
C ARG A 382 14.68 -2.25 -12.99
N ASP A 383 13.75 -2.17 -12.05
CA ASP A 383 12.33 -1.94 -12.36
C ASP A 383 12.15 -0.64 -13.14
N TYR A 384 12.77 0.46 -12.68
CA TYR A 384 12.75 1.73 -13.39
C TYR A 384 13.52 1.69 -14.71
N LEU A 385 14.64 0.97 -14.79
CA LEU A 385 15.35 0.78 -16.05
C LEU A 385 14.46 0.07 -17.10
N ALA A 386 13.66 -0.91 -16.68
CA ALA A 386 12.73 -1.59 -17.57
C ALA A 386 11.65 -0.64 -18.09
N ILE A 387 11.09 0.20 -17.21
CA ILE A 387 10.12 1.25 -17.59
C ILE A 387 10.74 2.23 -18.60
N LEU A 388 11.93 2.75 -18.32
CA LEU A 388 12.62 3.69 -19.22
C LEU A 388 12.95 3.04 -20.57
N LYS A 389 13.39 1.79 -20.60
CA LYS A 389 13.68 1.07 -21.85
C LYS A 389 12.44 0.85 -22.74
N GLN A 390 11.25 0.79 -22.16
CA GLN A 390 10.00 0.71 -22.91
C GLN A 390 9.55 2.06 -23.48
N ALA A 391 10.14 3.18 -23.02
CA ALA A 391 9.84 4.54 -23.46
C ALA A 391 11.12 5.27 -23.89
N PRO A 392 11.59 5.09 -25.16
CA PRO A 392 12.87 5.61 -25.63
C PRO A 392 13.04 7.13 -25.48
N ASP A 393 11.95 7.88 -25.63
CA ASP A 393 11.88 9.33 -25.38
C ASP A 393 12.22 9.67 -23.93
N LEU A 394 11.63 8.96 -22.96
CA LEU A 394 11.93 9.14 -21.54
C LEU A 394 13.34 8.69 -21.18
N ALA A 395 13.83 7.59 -21.78
CA ALA A 395 15.20 7.14 -21.58
C ALA A 395 16.23 8.17 -22.06
N GLN A 396 16.01 8.75 -23.25
CA GLN A 396 16.88 9.79 -23.79
C GLN A 396 16.88 11.04 -22.91
N ALA A 397 15.69 11.50 -22.48
CA ALA A 397 15.56 12.63 -21.57
C ALA A 397 16.24 12.35 -20.21
N MET A 398 16.03 11.16 -19.65
CA MET A 398 16.69 10.77 -18.40
C MET A 398 18.21 10.75 -18.54
N HIS A 399 18.74 10.25 -19.67
CA HIS A 399 20.18 10.30 -19.95
C HIS A 399 20.74 11.74 -19.98
N GLN A 400 20.02 12.68 -20.60
CA GLN A 400 20.42 14.10 -20.61
C GLN A 400 20.46 14.67 -19.19
N ILE A 401 19.46 14.38 -18.37
CA ILE A 401 19.35 14.87 -16.99
C ILE A 401 20.49 14.34 -16.12
N VAL A 402 20.76 13.02 -16.17
CA VAL A 402 21.81 12.44 -15.31
C VAL A 402 23.23 12.79 -15.75
N SER A 403 23.39 13.21 -17.01
CA SER A 403 24.65 13.74 -17.54
C SER A 403 24.90 15.20 -17.15
N ASN A 404 23.85 15.95 -16.78
CA ASN A 404 23.91 17.37 -16.43
C ASN A 404 23.24 17.62 -15.07
N PRO A 405 23.96 17.42 -13.94
CA PRO A 405 23.37 17.47 -12.60
C PRO A 405 22.84 18.86 -12.20
N THR A 406 23.29 19.93 -12.86
CA THR A 406 22.79 21.31 -12.67
C THR A 406 21.42 21.56 -13.30
N GLY A 407 20.88 20.56 -14.02
CA GLY A 407 19.55 20.55 -14.59
C GLY A 407 19.51 20.81 -16.09
N VAL A 408 18.49 20.24 -16.74
CA VAL A 408 18.24 20.33 -18.19
C VAL A 408 16.83 20.86 -18.43
N GLU A 409 16.67 21.74 -19.41
CA GLU A 409 15.34 22.16 -19.87
C GLU A 409 14.81 21.14 -20.87
N LEU A 410 13.60 20.65 -20.62
CA LEU A 410 12.91 19.66 -21.45
C LEU A 410 11.49 20.13 -21.70
N ASP A 411 10.76 19.47 -22.60
CA ASP A 411 9.35 19.74 -22.76
C ASP A 411 8.56 19.37 -21.49
N ALA A 412 7.47 20.09 -21.24
CA ALA A 412 6.68 19.96 -20.02
C ALA A 412 6.08 18.56 -19.83
N VAL A 413 5.75 17.85 -20.91
CA VAL A 413 5.14 16.51 -20.85
C VAL A 413 6.19 15.49 -20.40
N THR A 414 7.38 15.52 -20.98
CA THR A 414 8.50 14.66 -20.59
C THR A 414 8.93 14.91 -19.15
N MET A 415 9.06 16.18 -18.73
CA MET A 415 9.37 16.52 -17.34
C MET A 415 8.31 15.97 -16.39
N TYR A 416 7.03 16.18 -16.71
CA TYR A 416 5.94 15.69 -15.86
C TYR A 416 5.92 14.15 -15.77
N ARG A 417 6.17 13.44 -16.87
CA ARG A 417 6.23 11.97 -16.89
C ARG A 417 7.38 11.44 -16.03
N LEU A 418 8.58 12.01 -16.15
CA LEU A 418 9.73 11.62 -15.33
C LEU A 418 9.56 11.99 -13.85
N GLU A 419 8.99 13.16 -13.55
CA GLU A 419 8.70 13.59 -12.18
C GLU A 419 7.64 12.67 -11.54
N SER A 420 6.67 12.25 -12.33
CA SER A 420 5.62 11.31 -11.94
C SER A 420 6.16 9.92 -11.58
N LEU A 421 7.26 9.50 -12.20
CA LEU A 421 8.03 8.31 -11.82
C LEU A 421 8.86 8.51 -10.53
N GLY A 422 8.96 9.74 -10.02
CA GLY A 422 9.80 10.07 -8.86
C GLY A 422 11.30 10.00 -9.14
N LEU A 423 11.71 9.99 -10.41
CA LEU A 423 13.11 9.88 -10.83
C LEU A 423 13.83 11.22 -10.87
N ILE A 424 13.07 12.32 -10.98
CA ILE A 424 13.59 13.68 -11.13
C ILE A 424 12.91 14.64 -10.16
N GLN A 425 13.55 15.79 -9.97
CA GLN A 425 12.97 16.98 -9.35
C GLN A 425 12.92 18.10 -10.38
N ILE A 426 11.95 19.00 -10.24
CA ILE A 426 11.80 20.17 -11.11
C ILE A 426 12.09 21.42 -10.29
N SER A 427 13.02 22.25 -10.77
CA SER A 427 13.35 23.56 -10.20
C SER A 427 13.25 24.62 -11.30
N GLY A 428 12.20 25.46 -11.23
CA GLY A 428 11.85 26.36 -12.32
C GLY A 428 11.52 25.56 -13.60
N TYR A 429 12.25 25.84 -14.68
CA TYR A 429 12.11 25.14 -15.97
C TYR A 429 13.12 23.99 -16.15
N ARG A 430 13.89 23.66 -15.11
CA ARG A 430 14.95 22.65 -15.19
C ARG A 430 14.57 21.36 -14.48
N ALA A 431 14.76 20.25 -15.17
CA ALA A 431 14.70 18.90 -14.64
C ALA A 431 16.08 18.48 -14.12
N MET A 432 16.13 18.03 -12.86
CA MET A 432 17.35 17.59 -12.17
C MET A 432 17.18 16.14 -11.68
N PRO A 433 18.26 15.36 -11.54
CA PRO A 433 18.16 14.03 -10.93
C PRO A 433 17.49 14.09 -9.56
N GLY A 434 16.57 13.17 -9.27
CA GLY A 434 15.84 13.18 -8.00
C GLY A 434 16.72 12.85 -6.79
N CYS A 435 17.80 12.11 -7.03
CA CYS A 435 18.85 11.80 -6.07
C CYS A 435 20.09 11.23 -6.77
N GLU A 436 21.20 11.15 -6.04
CA GLU A 436 22.48 10.72 -6.58
C GLU A 436 22.49 9.23 -6.98
N VAL A 437 21.80 8.35 -6.26
CA VAL A 437 21.72 6.94 -6.62
C VAL A 437 21.07 6.74 -7.99
N TYR A 438 20.05 7.53 -8.32
CA TYR A 438 19.45 7.52 -9.65
C TYR A 438 20.40 8.11 -10.69
N ARG A 439 21.06 9.23 -10.37
CA ARG A 439 22.03 9.86 -11.28
C ARG A 439 23.12 8.87 -11.69
N LEU A 440 23.83 8.29 -10.72
CA LEU A 440 24.95 7.38 -10.95
C LEU A 440 24.53 6.11 -11.69
N TYR A 441 23.40 5.50 -11.28
CA TYR A 441 22.93 4.26 -11.90
C TYR A 441 22.52 4.48 -13.35
N PHE A 442 21.64 5.45 -13.62
CA PHE A 442 21.12 5.68 -14.96
C PHE A 442 22.14 6.32 -15.89
N GLN A 443 23.09 7.11 -15.38
CA GLN A 443 24.22 7.59 -16.20
C GLN A 443 24.99 6.41 -16.81
N LYS A 444 25.28 5.37 -16.03
CA LYS A 444 25.98 4.17 -16.52
C LYS A 444 25.11 3.28 -17.39
N GLN A 445 23.82 3.11 -17.08
CA GLN A 445 22.93 2.18 -17.77
C GLN A 445 22.29 2.74 -19.06
N LEU A 446 22.18 4.06 -19.18
CA LEU A 446 21.59 4.75 -20.34
C LEU A 446 22.64 5.39 -21.24
N SER A 447 23.93 5.30 -20.89
CA SER A 447 25.02 5.68 -21.80
C SER A 447 24.82 4.97 -23.14
N LEU A 448 24.69 5.74 -24.22
CA LEU A 448 24.56 5.22 -25.59
C LEU A 448 25.76 4.29 -25.88
N LYS A 449 25.46 3.03 -26.21
CA LYS A 449 26.42 2.15 -26.89
C LYS A 449 26.22 2.25 -28.38
#